data_AF-A0A8T4EI19-F1
#
_entry.id   AF-A0A8T4EI19-F1
#
_cell.length_a   1.000
_cell.length_b   1.000
_cell.length_c   1.000
_cell.angle_alpha   90.00
_cell.angle_beta   90.00
_cell.angle_gamma   90.00
#
_symmetry.space_group_name_H-M   'P 1'
#
loop_
_entity.id
_entity.type
_entity.pdbx_description
1 polymer ?
#
loop_
_entity_poly.entity_id
_entity_poly.type
_entity_poly.pdbx_seq_one_letter_code
_entity_poly.pdbx_strand_id
1 'polypeptide(L)'
;MAKKPKIIEADVSKQMDQLLGKPPVPVLSPPKKILSSHEDELINMRVKLQRKEKELTDKEKTLKKELSDLSGQILDLKKNRAELWTDVDKLKIEKEKLRKERDSIKDELAAHKKQIRYSEEVHDFLAKKQKSYEARELALKRRELAIEKKESELVILNSQIKEKEMTMDKITKMFRDEREAFEKRKRGLSDDVEILERKKTLLTAMVKGLSDEYSIENKRLSQANQDVKALYSLAEKKNQEIDRRAVRVEKELEQKRRAFGEEFNKVHSSLDAREKKLFQLALTLEAKDADLKKRESAISAETDTRKNIIELTSEERIVEQRLADKKGELEAYEIEHQAKEGEIKRDYSLLDEKEEALLFRIKQLEDDENFLAEKEEEFIEKIEELEQDRRLFDSKVKEFSTNLERLNNFDADMAKKNEELRKREMDIVKMQTDLELMQQKAISAAEYKLNINSLKNEKKRLESDIKSLRLKANKASEITKKITLKEKKLNEREQMLSEKEQVLQNLLGNIESERNELLSKNAANYFESELKGTQLVAKDEEMADVSAIVEEKYPSNYEVLVMIKTAREALNSNNVLGAKNIYSKLNGMYKKLPHTDEKKKLYYEIMELKTDIELNMV
;
A
#
# COMPACT_ATOMS: atom_id res chain seq x y z
N MET A 1 -20.96 10.90 -34.98
CA MET A 1 -22.37 10.45 -34.99
C MET A 1 -22.42 8.98 -34.60
N ALA A 2 -22.68 8.70 -33.34
CA ALA A 2 -22.72 7.33 -32.79
C ALA A 2 -24.18 6.87 -32.66
N LYS A 3 -24.52 5.73 -33.30
CA LYS A 3 -25.80 5.03 -33.09
C LYS A 3 -25.63 4.05 -31.93
N LYS A 4 -26.32 4.32 -30.81
CA LYS A 4 -26.54 3.36 -29.72
C LYS A 4 -27.61 2.32 -30.12
N PRO A 5 -27.47 1.04 -29.75
CA PRO A 5 -28.55 0.06 -29.90
C PRO A 5 -29.50 0.13 -28.69
N LYS A 6 -30.81 0.02 -28.96
CA LYS A 6 -31.88 -0.19 -27.98
C LYS A 6 -31.89 -1.68 -27.58
N ILE A 7 -31.73 -1.96 -26.30
CA ILE A 7 -32.00 -3.27 -25.69
C ILE A 7 -33.46 -3.24 -25.23
N ILE A 8 -34.24 -4.23 -25.69
CA ILE A 8 -35.60 -4.51 -25.25
C ILE A 8 -35.47 -5.62 -24.21
N GLU A 9 -35.66 -5.29 -22.93
CA GLU A 9 -35.86 -6.28 -21.86
C GLU A 9 -37.33 -6.70 -21.89
N ALA A 10 -37.56 -7.97 -22.26
CA ALA A 10 -38.85 -8.63 -22.15
C ALA A 10 -38.85 -9.53 -20.91
N ASP A 11 -39.88 -9.28 -20.10
CA ASP A 11 -40.26 -9.86 -18.83
C ASP A 11 -40.71 -11.34 -19.00
N VAL A 12 -39.79 -12.29 -18.83
CA VAL A 12 -40.08 -13.75 -18.91
C VAL A 12 -39.92 -14.45 -17.54
N SER A 13 -39.63 -13.72 -16.46
CA SER A 13 -39.28 -14.34 -15.17
C SER A 13 -40.46 -14.58 -14.21
N LYS A 14 -41.72 -14.59 -14.70
CA LYS A 14 -42.92 -14.70 -13.83
C LYS A 14 -43.87 -15.87 -14.09
N GLN A 15 -43.50 -16.85 -14.93
CA GLN A 15 -44.41 -17.97 -15.28
C GLN A 15 -43.89 -19.40 -15.03
N MET A 16 -42.83 -19.59 -14.23
CA MET A 16 -42.30 -20.95 -13.94
C MET A 16 -42.40 -21.41 -12.48
N ASP A 17 -42.92 -20.59 -11.57
CA ASP A 17 -42.91 -20.92 -10.12
C ASP A 17 -44.23 -21.48 -9.55
N GLN A 18 -45.22 -21.84 -10.39
CA GLN A 18 -46.54 -22.31 -9.90
C GLN A 18 -46.90 -23.78 -10.20
N LEU A 19 -45.99 -24.62 -10.68
CA LEU A 19 -46.36 -26.00 -11.10
C LEU A 19 -45.60 -27.17 -10.46
N LEU A 20 -44.80 -26.96 -9.42
CA LEU A 20 -44.18 -28.09 -8.71
C LEU A 20 -44.38 -27.95 -7.20
N GLY A 21 -45.50 -28.51 -6.72
CA GLY A 21 -45.73 -28.75 -5.30
C GLY A 21 -44.64 -29.63 -4.72
N LYS A 22 -43.85 -29.06 -3.80
CA LYS A 22 -42.91 -29.81 -2.97
C LYS A 22 -43.58 -30.15 -1.63
N PRO A 23 -43.46 -31.40 -1.14
CA PRO A 23 -43.99 -31.80 0.16
C PRO A 23 -43.19 -31.16 1.30
N PRO A 24 -43.80 -30.99 2.50
CA PRO A 24 -43.14 -30.39 3.65
C PRO A 24 -42.16 -31.40 4.27
N VAL A 25 -40.86 -31.08 4.23
CA VAL A 25 -39.82 -31.79 4.97
C VAL A 25 -39.70 -31.16 6.37
N PRO A 26 -39.52 -31.95 7.45
CA PRO A 26 -39.42 -31.43 8.81
C PRO A 26 -38.21 -30.51 8.96
N VAL A 27 -38.45 -29.36 9.59
CA VAL A 27 -37.44 -28.36 9.93
C VAL A 27 -36.58 -28.88 11.07
N LEU A 28 -35.49 -29.58 10.74
CA LEU A 28 -34.34 -29.71 11.65
C LEU A 28 -33.44 -28.50 11.42
N SER A 29 -33.32 -27.68 12.47
CA SER A 29 -32.52 -26.48 12.50
C SER A 29 -31.03 -26.84 12.48
N PRO A 30 -30.20 -26.36 11.52
CA PRO A 30 -28.77 -26.51 11.60
C PRO A 30 -28.09 -25.22 12.14
N PRO A 31 -26.90 -25.34 12.74
CA PRO A 31 -26.16 -24.23 13.31
C PRO A 31 -25.48 -23.38 12.21
N LYS A 32 -26.27 -22.61 11.45
CA LYS A 32 -25.81 -21.80 10.28
C LYS A 32 -24.94 -20.57 10.61
N LYS A 33 -24.74 -20.22 11.89
CA LYS A 33 -24.13 -18.93 12.25
C LYS A 33 -22.62 -18.83 11.98
N ILE A 34 -21.90 -19.94 11.83
CA ILE A 34 -20.43 -19.90 11.67
C ILE A 34 -20.03 -19.89 10.17
N LEU A 35 -20.74 -20.63 9.31
CA LEU A 35 -20.49 -20.66 7.86
C LEU A 35 -20.81 -19.33 7.17
N SER A 36 -21.90 -18.67 7.57
CA SER A 36 -22.29 -17.36 7.01
C SER A 36 -21.24 -16.27 7.25
N SER A 37 -20.51 -16.32 8.37
CA SER A 37 -19.48 -15.34 8.68
C SER A 37 -18.26 -15.46 7.76
N HIS A 38 -17.88 -16.68 7.37
CA HIS A 38 -16.73 -16.89 6.48
C HIS A 38 -17.07 -16.63 5.01
N GLU A 39 -18.31 -16.91 4.58
CA GLU A 39 -18.80 -16.50 3.26
C GLU A 39 -18.80 -14.98 3.10
N ASP A 40 -19.28 -14.25 4.11
CA ASP A 40 -19.29 -12.78 4.11
C ASP A 40 -17.87 -12.19 4.06
N GLU A 41 -16.89 -12.80 4.73
CA GLU A 41 -15.48 -12.41 4.67
C GLU A 41 -14.87 -12.59 3.28
N LEU A 42 -15.12 -13.74 2.63
CA LEU A 42 -14.65 -14.04 1.27
C LEU A 42 -15.23 -13.07 0.24
N ILE A 43 -16.54 -12.79 0.34
CA ILE A 43 -17.22 -11.82 -0.54
C ILE A 43 -16.62 -10.42 -0.36
N ASN A 44 -16.35 -10.00 0.88
CA ASN A 44 -15.79 -8.69 1.17
C ASN A 44 -14.34 -8.55 0.66
N MET A 45 -13.53 -9.61 0.76
CA MET A 45 -12.18 -9.62 0.17
C MET A 45 -12.21 -9.52 -1.36
N ARG A 46 -13.12 -10.26 -2.03
CA ARG A 46 -13.28 -10.22 -3.49
C ARG A 46 -13.70 -8.83 -3.99
N VAL A 47 -14.61 -8.16 -3.27
CA VAL A 47 -15.04 -6.77 -3.59
C VAL A 47 -13.88 -5.77 -3.42
N LYS A 48 -13.04 -5.92 -2.39
CA LYS A 48 -11.86 -5.07 -2.19
C LYS A 48 -10.82 -5.24 -3.31
N LEU A 49 -10.58 -6.49 -3.75
CA LEU A 49 -9.68 -6.78 -4.86
C LEU A 49 -10.15 -6.15 -6.18
N GLN A 50 -11.44 -6.30 -6.52
CA GLN A 50 -12.02 -5.69 -7.72
C GLN A 50 -11.94 -4.15 -7.72
N ARG A 51 -12.10 -3.50 -6.55
CA ARG A 51 -11.93 -2.05 -6.44
C ARG A 51 -10.47 -1.62 -6.71
N LYS A 52 -9.49 -2.35 -6.19
CA LYS A 52 -8.06 -2.08 -6.43
C LYS A 52 -7.70 -2.25 -7.91
N GLU A 53 -8.16 -3.31 -8.57
CA GLU A 53 -7.95 -3.51 -10.02
C GLU A 53 -8.52 -2.36 -10.85
N LYS A 54 -9.71 -1.86 -10.49
CA LYS A 54 -10.35 -0.75 -11.18
C LYS A 54 -9.59 0.57 -10.99
N GLU A 55 -9.12 0.88 -9.78
CA GLU A 55 -8.27 2.06 -9.54
C GLU A 55 -6.95 1.99 -10.32
N LEU A 56 -6.33 0.81 -10.39
CA LEU A 56 -5.08 0.62 -11.13
C LEU A 56 -5.26 0.83 -12.64
N THR A 57 -6.35 0.29 -13.21
CA THR A 57 -6.66 0.46 -14.63
C THR A 57 -7.04 1.88 -15.01
N ASP A 58 -7.76 2.61 -14.14
CA ASP A 58 -8.09 4.01 -14.39
C ASP A 58 -6.84 4.92 -14.29
N LYS A 59 -5.92 4.64 -13.37
CA LYS A 59 -4.61 5.32 -13.30
C LYS A 59 -3.77 5.06 -14.55
N GLU A 60 -3.69 3.80 -15.00
CA GLU A 60 -2.95 3.42 -16.21
C GLU A 60 -3.49 4.15 -17.46
N LYS A 61 -4.82 4.22 -17.62
CA LYS A 61 -5.44 4.99 -18.72
C LYS A 61 -5.08 6.48 -18.67
N THR A 62 -5.03 7.06 -17.48
CA THR A 62 -4.72 8.48 -17.28
C THR A 62 -3.26 8.76 -17.69
N LEU A 63 -2.33 7.93 -17.22
CA LEU A 63 -0.90 8.04 -17.57
C LEU A 63 -0.66 7.82 -19.07
N LYS A 64 -1.33 6.85 -19.70
CA LYS A 64 -1.25 6.62 -21.16
C LYS A 64 -1.72 7.83 -21.96
N LYS A 65 -2.78 8.50 -21.50
CA LYS A 65 -3.28 9.72 -22.15
C LYS A 65 -2.28 10.87 -22.03
N GLU A 66 -1.73 11.11 -20.84
CA GLU A 66 -0.71 12.13 -20.61
C GLU A 66 0.55 11.90 -21.46
N LEU A 67 1.01 10.64 -21.58
CA LEU A 67 2.12 10.27 -22.45
C LEU A 67 1.85 10.55 -23.93
N SER A 68 0.63 10.28 -24.40
CA SER A 68 0.21 10.58 -25.77
C SER A 68 0.23 12.10 -26.03
N ASP A 69 -0.30 12.89 -25.10
CA ASP A 69 -0.35 14.35 -25.23
C ASP A 69 1.06 14.97 -25.22
N LEU A 70 1.94 14.52 -24.32
CA LEU A 70 3.35 14.94 -24.28
C LEU A 70 4.12 14.54 -25.55
N SER A 71 3.87 13.34 -26.07
CA SER A 71 4.48 12.88 -27.33
C SER A 71 4.07 13.77 -28.51
N GLY A 72 2.79 14.18 -28.57
CA GLY A 72 2.28 15.13 -29.55
C GLY A 72 2.99 16.48 -29.46
N GLN A 73 3.11 17.04 -28.25
CA GLN A 73 3.81 18.31 -28.02
C GLN A 73 5.28 18.27 -28.46
N ILE A 74 6.00 17.17 -28.21
CA ILE A 74 7.38 17.00 -28.66
C ILE A 74 7.48 16.99 -30.19
N LEU A 75 6.51 16.36 -30.86
CA LEU A 75 6.50 16.26 -32.31
C LEU A 75 6.26 17.64 -32.97
N ASP A 76 5.35 18.43 -32.40
CA ASP A 76 5.11 19.81 -32.82
C ASP A 76 6.32 20.72 -32.56
N LEU A 77 6.96 20.60 -31.38
CA LEU A 77 8.18 21.35 -31.06
C LEU A 77 9.34 21.00 -32.02
N LYS A 78 9.52 19.72 -32.35
CA LYS A 78 10.54 19.28 -33.32
C LYS A 78 10.29 19.85 -34.71
N LYS A 79 9.02 19.90 -35.13
CA LYS A 79 8.63 20.50 -36.40
C LYS A 79 8.94 22.00 -36.42
N ASN A 80 8.53 22.73 -35.39
CA ASN A 80 8.82 24.16 -35.26
C ASN A 80 10.34 24.44 -35.24
N ARG A 81 11.12 23.60 -34.53
CA ARG A 81 12.59 23.69 -34.50
C ARG A 81 13.19 23.49 -35.90
N ALA A 82 12.70 22.53 -36.67
CA ALA A 82 13.17 22.29 -38.03
C ALA A 82 12.87 23.47 -38.96
N GLU A 83 11.67 24.04 -38.88
CA GLU A 83 11.29 25.25 -39.63
C GLU A 83 12.21 26.43 -39.30
N LEU A 84 12.46 26.68 -38.00
CA LEU A 84 13.39 27.73 -37.57
C LEU A 84 14.82 27.50 -38.06
N TRP A 85 15.31 26.26 -38.09
CA TRP A 85 16.62 25.95 -38.68
C TRP A 85 16.68 26.26 -40.17
N THR A 86 15.62 25.95 -40.93
CA THR A 86 15.58 26.31 -42.35
C THR A 86 15.60 27.83 -42.56
N ASP A 87 14.96 28.60 -41.68
CA ASP A 87 15.01 30.06 -41.75
C ASP A 87 16.37 30.63 -41.35
N VAL A 88 17.04 30.05 -40.36
CA VAL A 88 18.43 30.40 -40.02
C VAL A 88 19.36 30.17 -41.20
N ASP A 89 19.20 29.08 -41.95
CA ASP A 89 20.05 28.81 -43.11
C ASP A 89 19.76 29.76 -44.28
N LYS A 90 18.49 30.15 -44.51
CA LYS A 90 18.16 31.23 -45.47
C LYS A 90 18.82 32.54 -45.06
N LEU A 91 18.75 32.92 -43.79
CA LEU A 91 19.37 34.15 -43.28
C LEU A 91 20.90 34.11 -43.36
N LYS A 92 21.55 32.97 -43.15
CA LYS A 92 23.01 32.81 -43.38
C LYS A 92 23.38 33.06 -44.83
N ILE A 93 22.62 32.49 -45.77
CA ILE A 93 22.85 32.70 -47.21
C ILE A 93 22.69 34.17 -47.55
N GLU A 94 21.64 34.82 -47.03
CA GLU A 94 21.39 36.24 -47.23
C GLU A 94 22.52 37.11 -46.63
N LYS A 95 22.98 36.80 -45.40
CA LYS A 95 24.12 37.49 -44.77
C LYS A 95 25.39 37.39 -45.59
N GLU A 96 25.69 36.24 -46.16
CA GLU A 96 26.89 36.06 -46.99
C GLU A 96 26.77 36.81 -48.32
N LYS A 97 25.57 36.85 -48.91
CA LYS A 97 25.29 37.69 -50.09
C LYS A 97 25.50 39.19 -49.75
N LEU A 98 24.95 39.65 -48.63
CA LEU A 98 25.11 41.02 -48.15
C LEU A 98 26.56 41.38 -47.84
N ARG A 99 27.35 40.42 -47.33
CA ARG A 99 28.79 40.60 -47.10
C ARG A 99 29.52 40.88 -48.41
N LYS A 100 29.27 40.06 -49.44
CA LYS A 100 29.86 40.27 -50.78
C LYS A 100 29.45 41.61 -51.39
N GLU A 101 28.18 42.01 -51.26
CA GLU A 101 27.70 43.32 -51.70
C GLU A 101 28.42 44.47 -50.97
N ARG A 102 28.59 44.36 -49.64
CA ARG A 102 29.30 45.36 -48.84
C ARG A 102 30.76 45.50 -49.26
N ASP A 103 31.45 44.37 -49.48
CA ASP A 103 32.85 44.39 -49.90
C ASP A 103 32.99 45.05 -51.29
N SER A 104 32.08 44.77 -52.22
CA SER A 104 32.00 45.46 -53.52
C SER A 104 31.80 46.98 -53.37
N ILE A 105 30.87 47.41 -52.51
CA ILE A 105 30.62 48.84 -52.25
C ILE A 105 31.85 49.50 -51.62
N LYS A 106 32.56 48.79 -50.74
CA LYS A 106 33.78 49.30 -50.09
C LYS A 106 34.89 49.56 -51.12
N ASP A 107 35.03 48.66 -52.09
CA ASP A 107 35.99 48.80 -53.19
C ASP A 107 35.62 49.96 -54.13
N GLU A 108 34.33 50.09 -54.48
CA GLU A 108 33.80 51.25 -55.22
C GLU A 108 34.06 52.57 -54.49
N LEU A 109 33.83 52.61 -53.17
CA LEU A 109 34.03 53.79 -52.34
C LEU A 109 35.53 54.15 -52.23
N ALA A 110 36.41 53.16 -52.17
CA ALA A 110 37.85 53.38 -52.22
C ALA A 110 38.29 53.97 -53.57
N ALA A 111 37.72 53.50 -54.68
CA ALA A 111 37.96 54.06 -56.01
C ALA A 111 37.46 55.51 -56.11
N HIS A 112 36.25 55.80 -55.63
CA HIS A 112 35.71 57.16 -55.62
C HIS A 112 36.51 58.11 -54.73
N LYS A 113 36.98 57.67 -53.55
CA LYS A 113 37.87 58.48 -52.70
C LYS A 113 39.16 58.88 -53.42
N LYS A 114 39.77 57.97 -54.19
CA LYS A 114 40.93 58.30 -55.03
C LYS A 114 40.58 59.34 -56.10
N GLN A 115 39.42 59.21 -56.72
CA GLN A 115 38.95 60.15 -57.74
C GLN A 115 38.63 61.55 -57.16
N ILE A 116 38.10 61.62 -55.93
CA ILE A 116 37.87 62.88 -55.22
C ILE A 116 39.19 63.56 -54.90
N ARG A 117 40.17 62.86 -54.33
CA ARG A 117 41.50 63.43 -54.06
C ARG A 117 42.15 64.00 -55.31
N TYR A 118 42.10 63.26 -56.41
CA TYR A 118 42.58 63.76 -57.70
C TYR A 118 41.83 65.03 -58.15
N SER A 119 40.51 65.11 -57.92
CA SER A 119 39.73 66.33 -58.18
C SER A 119 40.18 67.51 -57.32
N GLU A 120 40.39 67.29 -56.03
CA GLU A 120 40.83 68.31 -55.08
C GLU A 120 42.20 68.86 -55.48
N GLU A 121 43.15 67.99 -55.83
CA GLU A 121 44.47 68.38 -56.35
C GLU A 121 44.35 69.26 -57.62
N VAL A 122 43.44 68.91 -58.53
CA VAL A 122 43.15 69.72 -59.73
C VAL A 122 42.53 71.06 -59.36
N HIS A 123 41.57 71.11 -58.42
CA HIS A 123 40.97 72.36 -57.96
C HIS A 123 41.98 73.29 -57.29
N ASP A 124 42.86 72.75 -56.44
CA ASP A 124 43.94 73.51 -55.80
C ASP A 124 44.91 74.08 -56.83
N PHE A 125 45.25 73.29 -57.86
CA PHE A 125 46.08 73.76 -58.97
C PHE A 125 45.40 74.90 -59.74
N LEU A 126 44.13 74.75 -60.08
CA LEU A 126 43.35 75.78 -60.78
C LEU A 126 43.21 77.06 -59.93
N ALA A 127 42.93 76.94 -58.63
CA ALA A 127 42.84 78.08 -57.72
C ALA A 127 44.17 78.85 -57.62
N LYS A 128 45.31 78.14 -57.56
CA LYS A 128 46.65 78.76 -57.61
C LYS A 128 46.89 79.50 -58.93
N LYS A 129 46.47 78.91 -60.05
CA LYS A 129 46.56 79.56 -61.36
C LYS A 129 45.68 80.80 -61.44
N GLN A 130 44.45 80.74 -60.96
CA GLN A 130 43.54 81.89 -60.93
C GLN A 130 44.12 83.06 -60.13
N LYS A 131 44.62 82.81 -58.91
CA LYS A 131 45.30 83.85 -58.11
C LYS A 131 46.51 84.46 -58.84
N SER A 132 47.28 83.63 -59.54
CA SER A 132 48.40 84.10 -60.36
C SER A 132 47.95 84.99 -61.54
N TYR A 133 46.83 84.66 -62.18
CA TYR A 133 46.23 85.48 -63.23
C TYR A 133 45.71 86.80 -62.69
N GLU A 134 44.96 86.80 -61.60
CA GLU A 134 44.45 88.01 -60.94
C GLU A 134 45.59 88.94 -60.52
N ALA A 135 46.68 88.40 -59.95
CA ALA A 135 47.87 89.19 -59.62
C ALA A 135 48.54 89.81 -60.86
N ARG A 136 48.59 89.07 -61.97
CA ARG A 136 49.14 89.55 -63.24
C ARG A 136 48.26 90.63 -63.87
N GLU A 137 46.94 90.47 -63.81
CA GLU A 137 45.98 91.46 -64.30
C GLU A 137 46.07 92.76 -63.49
N LEU A 138 46.15 92.68 -62.16
CA LEU A 138 46.34 93.84 -61.30
C LEU A 138 47.68 94.54 -61.59
N ALA A 139 48.75 93.79 -61.83
CA ALA A 139 50.04 94.34 -62.21
C ALA A 139 50.00 95.04 -63.58
N LEU A 140 49.23 94.52 -64.55
CA LEU A 140 49.00 95.17 -65.84
C LEU A 140 48.23 96.48 -65.68
N LYS A 141 47.12 96.49 -64.94
CA LYS A 141 46.33 97.72 -64.67
C LYS A 141 47.18 98.80 -63.99
N ARG A 142 48.05 98.42 -63.05
CA ARG A 142 49.01 99.37 -62.43
C ARG A 142 50.01 99.94 -63.43
N ARG A 143 50.49 99.12 -64.38
CA ARG A 143 51.39 99.59 -65.45
C ARG A 143 50.68 100.51 -66.43
N GLU A 144 49.44 100.20 -66.81
CA GLU A 144 48.61 101.05 -67.67
C GLU A 144 48.41 102.44 -67.06
N LEU A 145 48.01 102.51 -65.78
CA LEU A 145 47.85 103.78 -65.07
C LEU A 145 49.18 104.56 -64.96
N ALA A 146 50.31 103.87 -64.77
CA ALA A 146 51.62 104.50 -64.76
C ALA A 146 52.00 105.06 -66.15
N ILE A 147 51.64 104.37 -67.23
CA ILE A 147 51.82 104.84 -68.62
C ILE A 147 50.96 106.07 -68.86
N GLU A 148 49.67 106.03 -68.51
CA GLU A 148 48.74 107.17 -68.66
C GLU A 148 49.24 108.40 -67.90
N LYS A 149 49.75 108.22 -66.68
CA LYS A 149 50.39 109.30 -65.92
C LYS A 149 51.61 109.86 -66.66
N LYS A 150 52.47 108.99 -67.21
CA LYS A 150 53.65 109.42 -68.00
C LYS A 150 53.26 110.14 -69.28
N GLU A 151 52.20 109.71 -69.94
CA GLU A 151 51.64 110.38 -71.12
C GLU A 151 51.11 111.77 -70.77
N SER A 152 50.41 111.93 -69.65
CA SER A 152 49.96 113.25 -69.17
C SER A 152 51.12 114.18 -68.83
N GLU A 153 52.18 113.66 -68.19
CA GLU A 153 53.42 114.41 -67.91
C GLU A 153 54.09 114.86 -69.22
N LEU A 154 54.12 114.00 -70.24
CA LEU A 154 54.67 114.33 -71.57
C LEU A 154 53.85 115.39 -72.29
N VAL A 155 52.52 115.36 -72.20
CA VAL A 155 51.65 116.40 -72.77
C VAL A 155 51.93 117.76 -72.13
N ILE A 156 52.05 117.81 -70.80
CA ILE A 156 52.42 119.03 -70.08
C ILE A 156 53.80 119.52 -70.53
N LEU A 157 54.80 118.63 -70.58
CA LEU A 157 56.15 118.98 -71.00
C LEU A 157 56.17 119.53 -72.44
N ASN A 158 55.43 118.91 -73.37
CA ASN A 158 55.31 119.38 -74.74
C ASN A 158 54.65 120.77 -74.82
N SER A 159 53.65 121.06 -73.98
CA SER A 159 53.05 122.40 -73.91
C SER A 159 54.07 123.45 -73.44
N GLN A 160 54.88 123.13 -72.43
CA GLN A 160 55.95 124.00 -71.94
C GLN A 160 57.06 124.21 -72.97
N ILE A 161 57.42 123.16 -73.73
CA ILE A 161 58.37 123.27 -74.85
C ILE A 161 57.81 124.23 -75.89
N LYS A 162 56.54 124.07 -76.28
CA LYS A 162 55.90 124.95 -77.27
C LYS A 162 55.82 126.41 -76.80
N GLU A 163 55.54 126.65 -75.52
CA GLU A 163 55.61 128.00 -74.93
C GLU A 163 57.03 128.58 -75.02
N LYS A 164 58.05 127.78 -74.66
CA LYS A 164 59.45 128.18 -74.78
C LYS A 164 59.85 128.46 -76.22
N GLU A 165 59.42 127.63 -77.17
CA GLU A 165 59.62 127.86 -78.61
C GLU A 165 58.99 129.17 -79.05
N MET A 166 57.74 129.47 -78.66
CA MET A 166 57.10 130.76 -78.95
C MET A 166 57.86 131.95 -78.33
N THR A 167 58.38 131.81 -77.12
CA THR A 167 59.23 132.85 -76.51
C THR A 167 60.56 133.01 -77.25
N MET A 168 61.16 131.91 -77.69
CA MET A 168 62.39 131.90 -78.46
C MET A 168 62.19 132.52 -79.85
N ASP A 169 61.06 132.26 -80.49
CA ASP A 169 60.66 132.89 -81.75
C ASP A 169 60.44 134.39 -81.58
N LYS A 170 59.80 134.82 -80.49
CA LYS A 170 59.67 136.25 -80.14
C LYS A 170 61.03 136.91 -79.93
N ILE A 171 61.92 136.25 -79.17
CA ILE A 171 63.30 136.73 -78.94
C ILE A 171 64.06 136.79 -80.27
N THR A 172 63.96 135.75 -81.09
CA THR A 172 64.61 135.68 -82.41
C THR A 172 64.09 136.77 -83.34
N LYS A 173 62.78 137.06 -83.30
CA LYS A 173 62.17 138.18 -84.02
C LYS A 173 62.67 139.52 -83.48
N MET A 174 62.71 139.73 -82.17
CA MET A 174 63.28 140.95 -81.57
C MET A 174 64.74 141.14 -82.00
N PHE A 175 65.57 140.09 -81.94
CA PHE A 175 66.95 140.15 -82.42
C PHE A 175 67.03 140.43 -83.92
N ARG A 176 66.11 139.90 -84.72
CA ARG A 176 66.04 140.18 -86.16
C ARG A 176 65.64 141.64 -86.41
N ASP A 177 64.59 142.13 -85.76
CA ASP A 177 64.11 143.50 -85.86
C ASP A 177 65.16 144.49 -85.34
N GLU A 178 65.86 144.17 -84.25
CA GLU A 178 66.97 144.94 -83.70
C GLU A 178 68.19 144.91 -84.63
N ARG A 179 68.51 143.76 -85.22
CA ARG A 179 69.56 143.64 -86.23
C ARG A 179 69.20 144.41 -87.50
N GLU A 180 67.95 144.39 -87.94
CA GLU A 180 67.47 145.19 -89.07
C GLU A 180 67.51 146.68 -88.76
N ALA A 181 67.09 147.10 -87.56
CA ALA A 181 67.20 148.47 -87.10
C ALA A 181 68.65 148.91 -86.97
N PHE A 182 69.53 148.03 -86.49
CA PHE A 182 70.97 148.25 -86.44
C PHE A 182 71.57 148.35 -87.84
N GLU A 183 71.22 147.46 -88.76
CA GLU A 183 71.66 147.52 -90.17
C GLU A 183 71.08 148.73 -90.90
N LYS A 184 69.87 149.20 -90.54
CA LYS A 184 69.28 150.44 -91.07
C LYS A 184 69.98 151.67 -90.50
N ARG A 185 70.34 151.68 -89.22
CA ARG A 185 71.18 152.72 -88.60
C ARG A 185 72.59 152.70 -89.13
N LYS A 186 73.17 151.52 -89.36
CA LYS A 186 74.48 151.33 -89.97
C LYS A 186 74.45 151.75 -91.42
N ARG A 187 73.38 151.49 -92.18
CA ARG A 187 73.15 152.07 -93.51
C ARG A 187 73.00 153.57 -93.44
N GLY A 188 72.20 154.13 -92.53
CA GLY A 188 72.12 155.57 -92.34
C GLY A 188 73.45 156.22 -91.95
N LEU A 189 74.23 155.59 -91.06
CA LEU A 189 75.58 156.00 -90.71
C LEU A 189 76.56 155.80 -91.86
N SER A 190 76.40 154.75 -92.66
CA SER A 190 77.18 154.51 -93.86
C SER A 190 76.81 155.53 -94.93
N ASP A 191 75.55 155.92 -95.05
CA ASP A 191 75.05 156.97 -95.93
C ASP A 191 75.53 158.32 -95.42
N ASP A 192 75.63 158.55 -94.11
CA ASP A 192 76.19 159.77 -93.51
C ASP A 192 77.70 159.84 -93.70
N VAL A 193 78.42 158.72 -93.49
CA VAL A 193 79.84 158.57 -93.81
C VAL A 193 80.04 158.72 -95.31
N GLU A 194 79.17 158.15 -96.14
CA GLU A 194 79.20 158.28 -97.58
C GLU A 194 78.74 159.68 -98.01
N ILE A 195 77.90 160.41 -97.28
CA ILE A 195 77.56 161.83 -97.54
C ILE A 195 78.71 162.72 -97.12
N LEU A 196 79.46 162.38 -96.06
CA LEU A 196 80.66 163.08 -95.64
C LEU A 196 81.82 162.78 -96.59
N GLU A 197 81.97 161.54 -97.03
CA GLU A 197 82.92 161.09 -98.05
C GLU A 197 82.51 161.58 -99.42
N ARG A 198 81.21 161.69 -99.75
CA ARG A 198 80.61 162.33 -100.94
C ARG A 198 80.61 163.84 -100.82
N LYS A 199 80.67 164.48 -99.66
CA LYS A 199 80.98 165.92 -99.56
C LYS A 199 82.46 166.14 -99.83
N LYS A 200 83.31 165.28 -99.29
CA LYS A 200 84.76 165.24 -99.56
C LYS A 200 85.06 164.89 -101.02
N THR A 201 84.33 163.95 -101.62
CA THR A 201 84.47 163.55 -103.03
C THR A 201 83.60 164.36 -103.98
N LEU A 202 82.49 165.01 -103.61
CA LEU A 202 81.83 166.06 -104.43
C LEU A 202 82.72 167.30 -104.50
N LEU A 203 83.43 167.68 -103.44
CA LEU A 203 84.50 168.69 -103.52
C LEU A 203 85.64 168.25 -104.47
N THR A 204 85.84 166.95 -104.66
CA THR A 204 86.93 166.37 -105.46
C THR A 204 86.47 165.82 -106.84
N ALA A 205 85.16 165.73 -107.08
CA ALA A 205 84.52 165.09 -108.25
C ALA A 205 83.33 165.90 -108.81
N MET A 206 82.96 167.06 -108.22
CA MET A 206 82.48 168.22 -109.00
C MET A 206 83.60 168.79 -109.89
N VAL A 207 84.85 168.35 -109.69
CA VAL A 207 85.97 168.46 -110.64
C VAL A 207 85.91 167.38 -111.75
N LYS A 208 85.00 166.39 -111.68
CA LYS A 208 84.97 165.29 -112.65
C LYS A 208 83.63 164.53 -112.64
N GLY A 209 82.53 165.22 -113.01
CA GLY A 209 81.27 164.57 -113.40
C GLY A 209 81.50 163.58 -114.55
N LEU A 210 80.70 162.55 -114.78
CA LEU A 210 79.23 162.42 -114.87
C LEU A 210 78.89 160.90 -114.96
N SER A 211 77.61 160.53 -114.79
CA SER A 211 76.91 159.33 -115.34
C SER A 211 76.64 158.11 -114.42
N ASP A 212 75.42 158.06 -113.83
CA ASP A 212 74.36 157.00 -113.78
C ASP A 212 74.74 155.49 -113.89
N GLU A 213 74.09 154.45 -113.34
CA GLU A 213 72.87 154.18 -112.56
C GLU A 213 72.91 152.69 -112.09
N TYR A 214 72.27 152.38 -110.96
CA TYR A 214 71.29 151.30 -110.72
C TYR A 214 71.40 149.90 -111.42
N SER A 215 71.28 148.82 -110.61
CA SER A 215 70.74 147.46 -110.94
C SER A 215 71.70 146.28 -110.68
N ILE A 216 71.45 145.49 -109.62
CA ILE A 216 71.41 144.00 -109.56
C ILE A 216 71.50 143.55 -108.07
N GLU A 217 70.39 143.65 -107.32
CA GLU A 217 70.24 143.02 -105.98
C GLU A 217 68.90 142.24 -105.91
N ASN A 218 68.44 141.74 -107.05
CA ASN A 218 67.10 141.12 -107.19
C ASN A 218 67.15 139.63 -107.58
N LYS A 219 68.23 138.91 -107.28
CA LYS A 219 68.40 137.48 -107.63
C LYS A 219 68.64 136.50 -106.47
N ARG A 220 68.63 136.93 -105.20
CA ARG A 220 68.91 136.04 -104.06
C ARG A 220 67.69 135.47 -103.31
N LEU A 221 66.46 135.98 -103.54
CA LEU A 221 65.28 135.58 -102.78
C LEU A 221 64.52 134.34 -103.30
N SER A 222 64.93 133.75 -104.43
CA SER A 222 64.16 132.67 -105.09
C SER A 222 64.52 131.24 -104.63
N GLN A 223 65.58 131.05 -103.83
CA GLN A 223 66.09 129.70 -103.50
C GLN A 223 65.63 129.18 -102.12
N ALA A 224 65.16 130.05 -101.21
CA ALA A 224 64.85 129.67 -99.82
C ALA A 224 63.44 129.04 -99.63
N ASN A 225 62.56 129.09 -100.63
CA ASN A 225 61.17 128.63 -100.53
C ASN A 225 60.91 127.19 -101.02
N GLN A 226 61.94 126.46 -101.49
CA GLN A 226 61.77 125.07 -101.95
C GLN A 226 61.99 124.01 -100.85
N ASP A 227 62.68 124.34 -99.74
CA ASP A 227 63.09 123.34 -98.74
C ASP A 227 62.03 123.01 -97.67
N VAL A 228 60.97 123.82 -97.54
CA VAL A 228 59.91 123.63 -96.51
C VAL A 228 58.88 122.55 -96.91
N LYS A 229 58.79 122.19 -98.20
CA LYS A 229 57.82 121.18 -98.69
C LYS A 229 58.24 119.72 -98.48
N ALA A 230 59.50 119.44 -98.19
CA ALA A 230 60.00 118.07 -98.03
C ALA A 230 59.70 117.45 -96.65
N LEU A 231 59.62 118.28 -95.60
CA LEU A 231 59.50 117.82 -94.20
C LEU A 231 58.09 117.34 -93.81
N TYR A 232 57.04 117.83 -94.48
CA TYR A 232 55.66 117.39 -94.21
C TYR A 232 55.35 115.96 -94.71
N SER A 233 56.06 115.48 -95.74
CA SER A 233 55.84 114.13 -96.31
C SER A 233 56.39 112.98 -95.46
N LEU A 234 57.32 113.27 -94.53
CA LEU A 234 57.96 112.27 -93.68
C LEU A 234 57.16 111.97 -92.39
N ALA A 235 56.42 112.97 -91.89
CA ALA A 235 55.57 112.84 -90.70
C ALA A 235 54.30 112.01 -90.99
N GLU A 236 53.73 112.16 -92.19
CA GLU A 236 52.50 111.48 -92.60
C GLU A 236 52.72 109.95 -92.81
N LYS A 237 53.92 109.55 -93.26
CA LYS A 237 54.31 108.13 -93.40
C LYS A 237 54.49 107.42 -92.05
N LYS A 238 54.95 108.12 -91.00
CA LYS A 238 55.13 107.52 -89.67
C LYS A 238 53.81 107.29 -88.93
N ASN A 239 52.81 108.17 -89.10
CA ASN A 239 51.49 107.98 -88.48
C ASN A 239 50.72 106.80 -89.08
N GLN A 240 50.79 106.61 -90.40
CA GLN A 240 50.14 105.47 -91.07
C GLN A 240 50.73 104.10 -90.66
N GLU A 241 51.98 104.06 -90.18
CA GLU A 241 52.63 102.83 -89.72
C GLU A 241 52.26 102.46 -88.27
N ILE A 242 51.92 103.45 -87.44
CA ILE A 242 51.41 103.26 -86.08
C ILE A 242 49.99 102.69 -86.12
N ASP A 243 49.11 103.22 -86.98
CA ASP A 243 47.72 102.74 -87.14
C ASP A 243 47.67 101.29 -87.65
N ARG A 244 48.58 100.91 -88.56
CA ARG A 244 48.70 99.51 -89.05
C ARG A 244 49.23 98.53 -88.00
N ARG A 245 49.85 99.02 -86.93
CA ARG A 245 50.36 98.20 -85.82
C ARG A 245 49.26 98.00 -84.77
N ALA A 246 48.46 99.02 -84.49
CA ALA A 246 47.30 98.93 -83.60
C ALA A 246 46.28 97.88 -84.09
N VAL A 247 45.92 97.91 -85.38
CA VAL A 247 44.96 96.96 -85.97
C VAL A 247 45.44 95.50 -85.94
N ARG A 248 46.76 95.26 -85.98
CA ARG A 248 47.33 93.90 -85.86
C ARG A 248 47.26 93.36 -84.44
N VAL A 249 47.53 94.20 -83.44
CA VAL A 249 47.44 93.81 -82.02
C VAL A 249 45.99 93.54 -81.62
N GLU A 250 45.05 94.33 -82.13
CA GLU A 250 43.63 94.17 -81.84
C GLU A 250 43.08 92.84 -82.39
N LYS A 251 43.46 92.46 -83.61
CA LYS A 251 43.12 91.15 -84.19
C LYS A 251 43.70 89.95 -83.41
N GLU A 252 44.92 90.07 -82.88
CA GLU A 252 45.52 89.01 -82.04
C GLU A 252 44.84 88.88 -80.68
N LEU A 253 44.38 90.00 -80.08
CA LEU A 253 43.63 89.98 -78.82
C LEU A 253 42.22 89.39 -79.01
N GLU A 254 41.56 89.70 -80.12
CA GLU A 254 40.24 89.15 -80.48
C GLU A 254 40.29 87.62 -80.68
N GLN A 255 41.33 87.12 -81.38
CA GLN A 255 41.54 85.68 -81.55
C GLN A 255 41.81 84.96 -80.21
N LYS A 256 42.61 85.57 -79.32
CA LYS A 256 42.87 85.01 -77.99
C LYS A 256 41.63 85.01 -77.10
N ARG A 257 40.76 86.03 -77.20
CA ARG A 257 39.47 86.06 -76.47
C ARG A 257 38.51 84.96 -76.93
N ARG A 258 38.44 84.69 -78.23
CA ARG A 258 37.60 83.59 -78.76
C ARG A 258 38.11 82.21 -78.35
N ALA A 259 39.42 81.97 -78.44
CA ALA A 259 40.02 80.71 -78.00
C ALA A 259 39.81 80.46 -76.49
N PHE A 260 39.91 81.51 -75.66
CA PHE A 260 39.68 81.39 -74.22
C PHE A 260 38.21 81.15 -73.86
N GLY A 261 37.27 81.77 -74.60
CA GLY A 261 35.84 81.53 -74.41
C GLY A 261 35.41 80.10 -74.76
N GLU A 262 35.99 79.50 -75.79
CA GLU A 262 35.71 78.11 -76.17
C GLU A 262 36.27 77.09 -75.16
N GLU A 263 37.47 77.34 -74.61
CA GLU A 263 38.02 76.50 -73.53
C GLU A 263 37.24 76.66 -72.22
N PHE A 264 36.85 77.89 -71.87
CA PHE A 264 36.04 78.14 -70.68
C PHE A 264 34.67 77.45 -70.75
N ASN A 265 34.00 77.51 -71.90
CA ASN A 265 32.70 76.85 -72.10
C ASN A 265 32.82 75.31 -72.06
N LYS A 266 33.93 74.74 -72.55
CA LYS A 266 34.22 73.30 -72.42
C LYS A 266 34.42 72.89 -70.96
N VAL A 267 35.18 73.68 -70.20
CA VAL A 267 35.40 73.42 -68.76
C VAL A 267 34.10 73.54 -67.98
N HIS A 268 33.30 74.58 -68.25
CA HIS A 268 32.02 74.81 -67.57
C HIS A 268 31.01 73.69 -67.86
N SER A 269 30.90 73.27 -69.12
CA SER A 269 30.05 72.12 -69.50
C SER A 269 30.52 70.80 -68.86
N SER A 270 31.83 70.63 -68.65
CA SER A 270 32.37 69.45 -67.96
C SER A 270 32.09 69.48 -66.45
N LEU A 271 32.08 70.66 -65.85
CA LEU A 271 31.77 70.89 -64.43
C LEU A 271 30.30 70.60 -64.16
N ASP A 272 29.39 71.14 -64.97
CA ASP A 272 27.95 70.85 -64.89
C ASP A 272 27.64 69.36 -65.03
N ALA A 273 28.31 68.68 -65.97
CA ALA A 273 28.16 67.24 -66.16
C ALA A 273 28.69 66.45 -64.95
N ARG A 274 29.72 66.95 -64.28
CA ARG A 274 30.31 66.32 -63.08
C ARG A 274 29.44 66.57 -61.84
N GLU A 275 28.89 67.76 -61.69
CA GLU A 275 27.98 68.12 -60.61
C GLU A 275 26.68 67.30 -60.67
N LYS A 276 26.09 67.15 -61.87
CA LYS A 276 24.94 66.24 -62.07
C LYS A 276 25.26 64.79 -61.72
N LYS A 277 26.47 64.29 -62.04
CA LYS A 277 26.90 62.94 -61.66
C LYS A 277 27.07 62.79 -60.14
N LEU A 278 27.67 63.78 -59.47
CA LEU A 278 27.83 63.79 -58.02
C LEU A 278 26.48 63.82 -57.30
N PHE A 279 25.52 64.60 -57.82
CA PHE A 279 24.16 64.66 -57.29
C PHE A 279 23.42 63.31 -57.42
N GLN A 280 23.52 62.66 -58.59
CA GLN A 280 22.97 61.30 -58.74
C GLN A 280 23.64 60.29 -57.81
N LEU A 281 24.96 60.39 -57.61
CA LEU A 281 25.69 59.50 -56.70
C LEU A 281 25.22 59.68 -55.25
N ALA A 282 25.02 60.94 -54.81
CA ALA A 282 24.51 61.26 -53.48
C ALA A 282 23.13 60.64 -53.24
N LEU A 283 22.20 60.76 -54.20
CA LEU A 283 20.88 60.12 -54.14
C LEU A 283 20.97 58.59 -54.04
N THR A 284 21.88 57.96 -54.79
CA THR A 284 22.07 56.50 -54.70
C THR A 284 22.68 56.05 -53.37
N LEU A 285 23.56 56.86 -52.77
CA LEU A 285 24.13 56.57 -51.46
C LEU A 285 23.08 56.70 -50.36
N GLU A 286 22.23 57.72 -50.42
CA GLU A 286 21.15 57.92 -49.46
C GLU A 286 20.11 56.79 -49.51
N ALA A 287 19.77 56.31 -50.72
CA ALA A 287 18.93 55.13 -50.88
C ALA A 287 19.57 53.84 -50.31
N LYS A 288 20.87 53.63 -50.55
CA LYS A 288 21.61 52.49 -49.99
C LYS A 288 21.71 52.56 -48.45
N ASP A 289 21.82 53.74 -47.88
CA ASP A 289 21.91 53.95 -46.42
C ASP A 289 20.55 53.67 -45.74
N ALA A 290 19.44 54.06 -46.38
CA ALA A 290 18.09 53.70 -45.93
C ALA A 290 17.84 52.18 -45.96
N ASP A 291 18.32 51.49 -47.00
CA ASP A 291 18.24 50.03 -47.09
C ASP A 291 19.13 49.33 -46.05
N LEU A 292 20.31 49.87 -45.74
CA LEU A 292 21.17 49.36 -44.67
C LEU A 292 20.48 49.46 -43.30
N LYS A 293 19.81 50.57 -42.99
CA LYS A 293 19.05 50.73 -41.73
C LYS A 293 17.89 49.73 -41.63
N LYS A 294 17.16 49.47 -42.72
CA LYS A 294 16.14 48.40 -42.75
C LYS A 294 16.76 47.03 -42.51
N ARG A 295 17.92 46.75 -43.11
CA ARG A 295 18.65 45.48 -42.93
C ARG A 295 19.20 45.31 -41.51
N GLU A 296 19.65 46.37 -40.85
CA GLU A 296 20.04 46.34 -39.43
C GLU A 296 18.87 45.98 -38.51
N SER A 297 17.66 46.49 -38.79
CA SER A 297 16.46 46.09 -38.05
C SER A 297 16.11 44.61 -38.24
N ALA A 298 16.37 44.03 -39.41
CA ALA A 298 16.19 42.60 -39.67
C ALA A 298 17.22 41.73 -38.92
N ILE A 299 18.47 42.20 -38.77
CA ILE A 299 19.50 41.54 -37.95
C ILE A 299 19.12 41.58 -36.47
N SER A 300 18.51 42.68 -35.99
CA SER A 300 17.94 42.72 -34.63
C SER A 300 16.87 41.64 -34.43
N ALA A 301 15.97 41.46 -35.40
CA ALA A 301 14.98 40.38 -35.37
C ALA A 301 15.61 38.97 -35.41
N GLU A 302 16.77 38.80 -36.06
CA GLU A 302 17.58 37.56 -36.00
C GLU A 302 18.06 37.29 -34.55
N THR A 303 18.44 38.32 -33.81
CA THR A 303 18.87 38.13 -32.41
C THR A 303 17.71 37.73 -31.49
N ASP A 304 16.52 38.24 -31.73
CA ASP A 304 15.33 37.88 -30.96
C ASP A 304 14.83 36.47 -31.31
N THR A 305 14.87 36.07 -32.59
CA THR A 305 14.58 34.68 -32.98
C THR A 305 15.59 33.69 -32.42
N ARG A 306 16.89 34.04 -32.31
CA ARG A 306 17.89 33.21 -31.61
C ARG A 306 17.62 33.09 -30.11
N LYS A 307 17.15 34.15 -29.44
CA LYS A 307 16.72 34.07 -28.03
C LYS A 307 15.53 33.13 -27.87
N ASN A 308 14.53 33.24 -28.74
CA ASN A 308 13.38 32.33 -28.75
C ASN A 308 13.80 30.87 -28.98
N ILE A 309 14.78 30.61 -29.87
CA ILE A 309 15.33 29.25 -30.05
C ILE A 309 15.97 28.73 -28.75
N ILE A 310 16.71 29.57 -28.02
CA ILE A 310 17.33 29.17 -26.74
C ILE A 310 16.25 28.88 -25.69
N GLU A 311 15.22 29.72 -25.60
CA GLU A 311 14.07 29.51 -24.70
C GLU A 311 13.33 28.21 -25.06
N LEU A 312 12.98 28.01 -26.32
CA LEU A 312 12.34 26.76 -26.80
C LEU A 312 13.23 25.53 -26.58
N THR A 313 14.55 25.65 -26.73
CA THR A 313 15.49 24.55 -26.45
C THR A 313 15.54 24.25 -24.95
N SER A 314 15.43 25.25 -24.10
CA SER A 314 15.36 25.07 -22.64
C SER A 314 14.03 24.44 -22.22
N GLU A 315 12.92 24.83 -22.84
CA GLU A 315 11.60 24.23 -22.64
C GLU A 315 11.56 22.78 -23.15
N GLU A 316 12.11 22.49 -24.34
CA GLU A 316 12.29 21.13 -24.86
C GLU A 316 13.02 20.26 -23.83
N ARG A 317 14.11 20.77 -23.25
CA ARG A 317 14.89 20.06 -22.23
C ARG A 317 14.09 19.82 -20.93
N ILE A 318 13.32 20.79 -20.47
CA ILE A 318 12.45 20.66 -19.30
C ILE A 318 11.36 19.63 -19.54
N VAL A 319 10.76 19.63 -20.74
CA VAL A 319 9.73 18.67 -21.14
C VAL A 319 10.32 17.27 -21.31
N GLU A 320 11.49 17.13 -21.91
CA GLU A 320 12.23 15.86 -22.00
C GLU A 320 12.54 15.30 -20.61
N GLN A 321 12.96 16.16 -19.69
CA GLN A 321 13.24 15.76 -18.32
C GLN A 321 11.96 15.33 -17.58
N ARG A 322 10.86 16.09 -17.71
CA ARG A 322 9.55 15.67 -17.17
C ARG A 322 9.06 14.36 -17.79
N LEU A 323 9.32 14.12 -19.07
CA LEU A 323 8.96 12.88 -19.75
C LEU A 323 9.82 11.71 -19.26
N ALA A 324 11.11 11.94 -19.02
CA ALA A 324 12.00 10.95 -18.40
C ALA A 324 11.56 10.63 -16.97
N ASP A 325 11.24 11.65 -16.17
CA ASP A 325 10.71 11.49 -14.81
C ASP A 325 9.39 10.71 -14.83
N LYS A 326 8.46 11.06 -15.72
CA LYS A 326 7.17 10.36 -15.89
C LYS A 326 7.32 8.93 -16.42
N LYS A 327 8.30 8.67 -17.29
CA LYS A 327 8.66 7.31 -17.69
C LYS A 327 9.21 6.51 -16.50
N GLY A 328 10.06 7.12 -15.68
CA GLY A 328 10.53 6.50 -14.44
C GLY A 328 9.39 6.21 -13.46
N GLU A 329 8.44 7.14 -13.30
CA GLU A 329 7.22 6.92 -12.51
C GLU A 329 6.35 5.80 -13.10
N LEU A 330 6.20 5.72 -14.43
CA LEU A 330 5.45 4.66 -15.09
C LEU A 330 6.13 3.30 -14.91
N GLU A 331 7.45 3.21 -15.10
CA GLU A 331 8.21 1.97 -14.88
C GLU A 331 8.13 1.53 -13.42
N ALA A 332 8.30 2.46 -12.48
CA ALA A 332 8.13 2.18 -11.05
C ALA A 332 6.70 1.70 -10.74
N TYR A 333 5.69 2.33 -11.35
CA TYR A 333 4.30 1.92 -11.22
C TYR A 333 4.03 0.56 -11.88
N GLU A 334 4.63 0.24 -13.02
CA GLU A 334 4.52 -1.07 -13.67
C GLU A 334 5.16 -2.17 -12.82
N ILE A 335 6.33 -1.90 -12.23
CA ILE A 335 6.98 -2.82 -11.28
C ILE A 335 6.10 -3.02 -10.05
N GLU A 336 5.58 -1.95 -9.46
CA GLU A 336 4.68 -2.01 -8.31
C GLU A 336 3.35 -2.72 -8.67
N HIS A 337 2.81 -2.46 -9.86
CA HIS A 337 1.61 -3.10 -10.38
C HIS A 337 1.85 -4.60 -10.57
N GLN A 338 2.96 -5.02 -11.19
CA GLN A 338 3.30 -6.43 -11.33
C GLN A 338 3.53 -7.09 -9.97
N ALA A 339 4.14 -6.40 -9.01
CA ALA A 339 4.28 -6.90 -7.64
C ALA A 339 2.91 -7.09 -6.98
N LYS A 340 2.02 -6.10 -7.08
CA LYS A 340 0.64 -6.17 -6.58
C LYS A 340 -0.19 -7.22 -7.30
N GLU A 341 -0.04 -7.37 -8.60
CA GLU A 341 -0.71 -8.43 -9.38
C GLU A 341 -0.20 -9.82 -8.95
N GLY A 342 1.09 -9.92 -8.63
CA GLY A 342 1.68 -11.11 -8.00
C GLY A 342 1.11 -11.38 -6.61
N GLU A 343 0.93 -10.36 -5.76
CA GLU A 343 0.24 -10.49 -4.47
C GLU A 343 -1.21 -10.90 -4.64
N ILE A 344 -1.96 -10.28 -5.56
CA ILE A 344 -3.34 -10.62 -5.86
C ILE A 344 -3.46 -12.07 -6.34
N LYS A 345 -2.55 -12.53 -7.20
CA LYS A 345 -2.50 -13.95 -7.64
C LYS A 345 -2.24 -14.89 -6.46
N ARG A 346 -1.31 -14.55 -5.56
CA ARG A 346 -1.08 -15.33 -4.32
C ARG A 346 -2.31 -15.34 -3.43
N ASP A 347 -2.97 -14.19 -3.26
CA ASP A 347 -4.18 -14.06 -2.45
C ASP A 347 -5.33 -14.89 -3.04
N TYR A 348 -5.48 -14.93 -4.38
CA TYR A 348 -6.43 -15.82 -5.06
C TYR A 348 -6.08 -17.29 -4.82
N SER A 349 -4.80 -17.69 -4.97
CA SER A 349 -4.39 -19.07 -4.68
C SER A 349 -4.63 -19.46 -3.22
N LEU A 350 -4.36 -18.56 -2.27
CA LEU A 350 -4.69 -18.76 -0.85
C LEU A 350 -6.21 -18.86 -0.61
N LEU A 351 -7.01 -18.11 -1.39
CA LEU A 351 -8.46 -18.20 -1.35
C LEU A 351 -8.93 -19.57 -1.82
N ASP A 352 -8.38 -20.04 -2.95
CA ASP A 352 -8.69 -21.34 -3.54
C ASP A 352 -8.28 -22.47 -2.58
N GLU A 353 -7.09 -22.39 -1.97
CA GLU A 353 -6.64 -23.34 -0.93
C GLU A 353 -7.58 -23.37 0.28
N LYS A 354 -8.07 -22.20 0.73
CA LYS A 354 -9.05 -22.11 1.82
C LYS A 354 -10.41 -22.65 1.41
N GLU A 355 -10.84 -22.41 0.19
CA GLU A 355 -12.09 -22.93 -0.37
C GLU A 355 -12.01 -24.46 -0.47
N GLU A 356 -10.92 -25.02 -0.98
CA GLU A 356 -10.67 -26.47 -1.00
C GLU A 356 -10.63 -27.06 0.42
N ALA A 357 -9.99 -26.39 1.38
CA ALA A 357 -9.96 -26.83 2.77
C ALA A 357 -11.36 -26.83 3.42
N LEU A 358 -12.18 -25.81 3.11
CA LEU A 358 -13.57 -25.75 3.55
C LEU A 358 -14.41 -26.85 2.91
N LEU A 359 -14.27 -27.07 1.60
CA LEU A 359 -14.95 -28.16 0.89
C LEU A 359 -14.55 -29.53 1.44
N PHE A 360 -13.27 -29.75 1.72
CA PHE A 360 -12.79 -30.97 2.36
C PHE A 360 -13.39 -31.15 3.77
N ARG A 361 -13.48 -30.06 4.55
CA ARG A 361 -14.09 -30.11 5.88
C ARG A 361 -15.60 -30.36 5.83
N ILE A 362 -16.30 -29.77 4.86
CA ILE A 362 -17.73 -30.04 4.60
C ILE A 362 -17.90 -31.52 4.27
N LYS A 363 -17.08 -32.06 3.36
CA LYS A 363 -17.12 -33.48 3.01
C LYS A 363 -16.88 -34.40 4.21
N GLN A 364 -15.90 -34.08 5.06
CA GLN A 364 -15.71 -34.83 6.32
C GLN A 364 -16.93 -34.79 7.23
N LEU A 365 -17.59 -33.63 7.34
CA LEU A 365 -18.81 -33.51 8.15
C LEU A 365 -19.98 -34.28 7.52
N GLU A 366 -20.10 -34.31 6.20
CA GLU A 366 -21.08 -35.13 5.49
C GLU A 366 -20.79 -36.63 5.69
N ASP A 367 -19.52 -37.05 5.64
CA ASP A 367 -19.11 -38.44 5.93
C ASP A 367 -19.40 -38.81 7.40
N ASP A 368 -19.11 -37.90 8.35
CA ASP A 368 -19.43 -38.07 9.78
C ASP A 368 -20.96 -38.14 10.00
N GLU A 369 -21.74 -37.31 9.31
CA GLU A 369 -23.20 -37.31 9.36
C GLU A 369 -23.77 -38.63 8.82
N ASN A 370 -23.25 -39.12 7.70
CA ASN A 370 -23.63 -40.41 7.14
C ASN A 370 -23.25 -41.57 8.08
N PHE A 371 -22.06 -41.53 8.69
CA PHE A 371 -21.64 -42.52 9.68
C PHE A 371 -22.54 -42.52 10.92
N LEU A 372 -22.93 -41.33 11.40
CA LEU A 372 -23.88 -41.21 12.51
C LEU A 372 -25.26 -41.73 12.12
N ALA A 373 -25.72 -41.47 10.89
CA ALA A 373 -26.98 -42.02 10.38
C ALA A 373 -26.95 -43.55 10.28
N GLU A 374 -25.85 -44.14 9.78
CA GLU A 374 -25.65 -45.60 9.78
C GLU A 374 -25.66 -46.18 11.19
N LYS A 375 -25.02 -45.49 12.15
CA LYS A 375 -25.02 -45.90 13.57
C LYS A 375 -26.39 -45.77 14.21
N GLU A 376 -27.14 -44.73 13.86
CA GLU A 376 -28.52 -44.54 14.29
C GLU A 376 -29.40 -45.68 13.76
N GLU A 377 -29.24 -46.07 12.49
CA GLU A 377 -29.94 -47.21 11.89
C GLU A 377 -29.57 -48.53 12.57
N GLU A 378 -28.28 -48.79 12.85
CA GLU A 378 -27.84 -49.96 13.63
C GLU A 378 -28.45 -49.97 15.04
N PHE A 379 -28.56 -48.80 15.70
CA PHE A 379 -29.24 -48.70 16.99
C PHE A 379 -30.74 -48.97 16.88
N ILE A 380 -31.40 -48.49 15.82
CA ILE A 380 -32.82 -48.76 15.56
C ILE A 380 -33.03 -50.25 15.37
N GLU A 381 -32.24 -50.92 14.50
CA GLU A 381 -32.31 -52.37 14.30
C GLU A 381 -32.13 -53.15 15.61
N LYS A 382 -31.15 -52.74 16.43
CA LYS A 382 -30.90 -53.37 17.72
C LYS A 382 -32.01 -53.13 18.74
N ILE A 383 -32.65 -51.96 18.72
CA ILE A 383 -33.85 -51.69 19.52
C ILE A 383 -35.00 -52.58 19.06
N GLU A 384 -35.21 -52.73 17.75
CA GLU A 384 -36.24 -53.62 17.20
C GLU A 384 -36.00 -55.08 17.58
N GLU A 385 -34.76 -55.56 17.52
CA GLU A 385 -34.38 -56.91 17.99
C GLU A 385 -34.69 -57.07 19.49
N LEU A 386 -34.28 -56.11 20.32
CA LEU A 386 -34.59 -56.12 21.76
C LEU A 386 -36.09 -56.05 22.04
N GLU A 387 -36.87 -55.34 21.21
CA GLU A 387 -38.33 -55.33 21.31
C GLU A 387 -38.94 -56.67 20.93
N GLN A 388 -38.41 -57.36 19.91
CA GLN A 388 -38.85 -58.72 19.55
C GLN A 388 -38.53 -59.71 20.67
N ASP A 389 -37.33 -59.65 21.24
CA ASP A 389 -36.93 -60.45 22.40
C ASP A 389 -37.83 -60.17 23.59
N ARG A 390 -38.13 -58.89 23.87
CA ARG A 390 -39.06 -58.51 24.92
C ARG A 390 -40.45 -59.10 24.68
N ARG A 391 -40.97 -59.08 23.45
CA ARG A 391 -42.25 -59.72 23.11
C ARG A 391 -42.23 -61.24 23.33
N LEU A 392 -41.11 -61.90 22.99
CA LEU A 392 -40.90 -63.32 23.26
C LEU A 392 -40.85 -63.60 24.77
N PHE A 393 -40.16 -62.76 25.54
CA PHE A 393 -40.14 -62.84 27.00
C PHE A 393 -41.53 -62.62 27.59
N ASP A 394 -42.28 -61.61 27.15
CA ASP A 394 -43.65 -61.37 27.61
C ASP A 394 -44.59 -62.55 27.30
N SER A 395 -44.40 -63.20 26.13
CA SER A 395 -45.12 -64.44 25.79
C SER A 395 -44.76 -65.59 26.73
N LYS A 396 -43.46 -65.80 27.01
CA LYS A 396 -43.00 -66.82 27.97
C LYS A 396 -43.47 -66.52 29.38
N VAL A 397 -43.48 -65.26 29.82
CA VAL A 397 -44.00 -64.85 31.12
C VAL A 397 -45.49 -65.15 31.23
N LYS A 398 -46.28 -64.92 30.18
CA LYS A 398 -47.69 -65.33 30.14
C LYS A 398 -47.83 -66.85 30.24
N GLU A 399 -47.00 -67.60 29.52
CA GLU A 399 -46.98 -69.07 29.60
C GLU A 399 -46.62 -69.56 31.01
N PHE A 400 -45.58 -69.00 31.63
CA PHE A 400 -45.20 -69.29 33.02
C PHE A 400 -46.31 -68.90 34.00
N SER A 401 -46.99 -67.79 33.79
CA SER A 401 -48.13 -67.37 34.62
C SER A 401 -49.27 -68.39 34.53
N THR A 402 -49.61 -68.86 33.33
CA THR A 402 -50.63 -69.92 33.16
C THR A 402 -50.20 -71.27 33.75
N ASN A 403 -48.90 -71.59 33.70
CA ASN A 403 -48.37 -72.80 34.34
C ASN A 403 -48.33 -72.68 35.87
N LEU A 404 -48.06 -71.50 36.42
CA LEU A 404 -48.16 -71.21 37.85
C LEU A 404 -49.60 -71.29 38.34
N GLU A 405 -50.58 -70.80 37.58
CA GLU A 405 -52.01 -71.00 37.90
C GLU A 405 -52.39 -72.48 37.88
N ARG A 406 -51.87 -73.28 36.92
CA ARG A 406 -52.05 -74.74 36.92
C ARG A 406 -51.40 -75.40 38.14
N LEU A 407 -50.22 -74.95 38.55
CA LEU A 407 -49.51 -75.46 39.72
C LEU A 407 -50.27 -75.12 41.02
N ASN A 408 -50.76 -73.89 41.16
CA ASN A 408 -51.57 -73.47 42.30
C ASN A 408 -52.88 -74.27 42.41
N ASN A 409 -53.51 -74.57 41.27
CA ASN A 409 -54.68 -75.45 41.24
C ASN A 409 -54.34 -76.90 41.60
N PHE A 410 -53.16 -77.39 41.21
CA PHE A 410 -52.64 -78.70 41.61
C PHE A 410 -52.34 -78.77 43.11
N ASP A 411 -51.72 -77.74 43.68
CA ASP A 411 -51.45 -77.65 45.11
C ASP A 411 -52.73 -77.59 45.94
N ALA A 412 -53.77 -76.90 45.46
CA ALA A 412 -55.09 -76.89 46.08
C ALA A 412 -55.76 -78.28 46.07
N ASP A 413 -55.60 -79.04 44.99
CA ASP A 413 -56.09 -80.43 44.90
C ASP A 413 -55.26 -81.39 45.78
N MET A 414 -53.94 -81.17 45.90
CA MET A 414 -53.09 -81.92 46.82
C MET A 414 -53.43 -81.63 48.28
N ALA A 415 -53.75 -80.39 48.62
CA ALA A 415 -54.22 -80.02 49.96
C ALA A 415 -55.53 -80.75 50.31
N LYS A 416 -56.50 -80.82 49.38
CA LYS A 416 -57.74 -81.59 49.58
C LYS A 416 -57.49 -83.08 49.79
N LYS A 417 -56.60 -83.69 48.99
CA LYS A 417 -56.22 -85.11 49.14
C LYS A 417 -55.50 -85.39 50.46
N ASN A 418 -54.66 -84.47 50.93
CA ASN A 418 -54.01 -84.57 52.23
C ASN A 418 -55.00 -84.45 53.40
N GLU A 419 -56.02 -83.60 53.27
CA GLU A 419 -57.11 -83.50 54.24
C GLU A 419 -57.92 -84.81 54.32
N GLU A 420 -58.19 -85.45 53.17
CA GLU A 420 -58.83 -86.77 53.10
C GLU A 420 -57.95 -87.88 53.69
N LEU A 421 -56.64 -87.85 53.45
CA LEU A 421 -55.69 -88.79 54.06
C LEU A 421 -55.65 -88.64 55.58
N ARG A 422 -55.61 -87.41 56.10
CA ARG A 422 -55.68 -87.17 57.55
C ARG A 422 -56.94 -87.72 58.19
N LYS A 423 -58.10 -87.61 57.52
CA LYS A 423 -59.35 -88.24 57.99
C LYS A 423 -59.24 -89.76 58.03
N ARG A 424 -58.69 -90.38 56.98
CA ARG A 424 -58.46 -91.83 56.93
C ARG A 424 -57.46 -92.30 57.97
N GLU A 425 -56.40 -91.54 58.22
CA GLU A 425 -55.44 -91.83 59.30
C GLU A 425 -56.10 -91.77 60.68
N MET A 426 -56.97 -90.79 60.92
CA MET A 426 -57.76 -90.71 62.16
C MET A 426 -58.70 -91.92 62.35
N ASP A 427 -59.30 -92.41 61.26
CA ASP A 427 -60.16 -93.59 61.29
C ASP A 427 -59.35 -94.89 61.51
N ILE A 428 -58.14 -94.98 60.98
CA ILE A 428 -57.21 -96.11 61.22
C ILE A 428 -56.76 -96.13 62.68
N VAL A 429 -56.43 -94.98 63.28
CA VAL A 429 -56.06 -94.88 64.70
C VAL A 429 -57.21 -95.31 65.61
N LYS A 430 -58.46 -94.98 65.26
CA LYS A 430 -59.66 -95.48 65.97
C LYS A 430 -59.81 -97.00 65.83
N MET A 431 -59.59 -97.55 64.64
CA MET A 431 -59.62 -99.01 64.45
C MET A 431 -58.50 -99.73 65.22
N GLN A 432 -57.31 -99.14 65.32
CA GLN A 432 -56.19 -99.69 66.09
C GLN A 432 -56.48 -99.71 67.60
N THR A 433 -57.08 -98.63 68.14
CA THR A 433 -57.49 -98.57 69.55
C THR A 433 -58.62 -99.57 69.86
N ASP A 434 -59.56 -99.80 68.95
CA ASP A 434 -60.60 -100.84 69.11
C ASP A 434 -60.02 -102.27 69.04
N LEU A 435 -58.98 -102.50 68.22
CA LEU A 435 -58.28 -103.78 68.09
C LEU A 435 -57.45 -104.12 69.35
N GLU A 436 -56.74 -103.15 69.91
CA GLU A 436 -55.99 -103.32 71.17
C GLU A 436 -56.93 -103.64 72.34
N LEU A 437 -58.12 -103.03 72.38
CA LEU A 437 -59.16 -103.30 73.37
C LEU A 437 -59.76 -104.72 73.23
N MET A 438 -59.84 -105.26 72.01
CA MET A 438 -60.26 -106.65 71.76
C MET A 438 -59.16 -107.68 72.07
N GLN A 439 -57.88 -107.36 71.82
CA GLN A 439 -56.77 -108.24 72.16
C GLN A 439 -56.57 -108.38 73.69
N GLN A 440 -56.76 -107.31 74.47
CA GLN A 440 -56.76 -107.40 75.94
C GLN A 440 -57.93 -108.25 76.50
N LYS A 441 -59.10 -108.23 75.83
CA LYS A 441 -60.25 -109.08 76.19
C LYS A 441 -60.05 -110.56 75.80
N ALA A 442 -59.26 -110.85 74.76
CA ALA A 442 -58.94 -112.21 74.36
C ALA A 442 -57.87 -112.87 75.26
N ILE A 443 -56.89 -112.10 75.75
CA ILE A 443 -55.83 -112.59 76.66
C ILE A 443 -56.42 -112.89 78.06
N SER A 444 -57.30 -112.03 78.57
CA SER A 444 -58.00 -112.28 79.84
C SER A 444 -58.97 -113.48 79.77
N ALA A 445 -59.59 -113.76 78.62
CA ALA A 445 -60.46 -114.93 78.45
C ALA A 445 -59.71 -116.28 78.36
N ALA A 446 -58.43 -116.29 77.98
CA ALA A 446 -57.60 -117.49 77.92
C ALA A 446 -57.05 -117.91 79.30
N GLU A 447 -56.79 -116.96 80.19
CA GLU A 447 -56.29 -117.22 81.56
C GLU A 447 -57.38 -117.81 82.48
N TYR A 448 -58.66 -117.48 82.28
CA TYR A 448 -59.78 -118.07 83.03
C TYR A 448 -60.09 -119.54 82.67
N LYS A 449 -59.58 -120.06 81.55
CA LYS A 449 -59.85 -121.45 81.12
C LYS A 449 -58.82 -122.47 81.64
N LEU A 450 -57.63 -122.02 82.04
CA LEU A 450 -56.58 -122.87 82.63
C LEU A 450 -56.74 -123.02 84.16
N ASN A 451 -57.33 -122.03 84.86
CA ASN A 451 -57.56 -122.09 86.31
C ASN A 451 -58.80 -122.90 86.76
N ILE A 452 -59.71 -123.29 85.85
CA ILE A 452 -60.92 -124.06 86.19
C ILE A 452 -60.65 -125.57 86.33
N ASN A 453 -59.59 -126.10 85.71
CA ASN A 453 -59.25 -127.53 85.78
C ASN A 453 -58.35 -127.89 86.99
N SER A 454 -57.57 -126.96 87.52
CA SER A 454 -56.76 -127.15 88.74
C SER A 454 -57.61 -127.12 90.02
N LEU A 455 -58.60 -126.22 90.11
CA LEU A 455 -59.50 -126.07 91.27
C LEU A 455 -60.49 -127.24 91.46
N LYS A 456 -60.74 -128.03 90.42
CA LYS A 456 -61.68 -129.18 90.47
C LYS A 456 -61.09 -130.42 91.13
N ASN A 457 -59.75 -130.57 91.11
CA ASN A 457 -59.05 -131.69 91.75
C ASN A 457 -58.64 -131.37 93.19
N GLU A 458 -58.44 -130.10 93.53
CA GLU A 458 -58.12 -129.64 94.88
C GLU A 458 -59.33 -129.74 95.83
N LYS A 459 -60.56 -129.56 95.31
CA LYS A 459 -61.81 -129.79 96.04
C LYS A 459 -61.98 -131.24 96.54
N LYS A 460 -61.58 -132.24 95.75
CA LYS A 460 -61.64 -133.67 96.15
C LYS A 460 -60.63 -134.06 97.23
N ARG A 461 -59.53 -133.30 97.35
CA ARG A 461 -58.49 -133.51 98.37
C ARG A 461 -58.91 -132.93 99.73
N LEU A 462 -59.55 -131.75 99.71
CA LEU A 462 -60.02 -131.04 100.91
C LEU A 462 -61.24 -131.71 101.60
N GLU A 463 -62.07 -132.47 100.88
CA GLU A 463 -63.23 -133.18 101.46
C GLU A 463 -62.85 -134.39 102.34
N SER A 464 -61.65 -134.97 102.21
CA SER A 464 -61.16 -136.09 103.05
C SER A 464 -60.30 -135.61 104.23
N ASP A 465 -59.56 -134.51 104.07
CA ASP A 465 -58.78 -133.90 105.16
C ASP A 465 -59.68 -133.29 106.26
N ILE A 466 -60.92 -132.92 105.93
CA ILE A 466 -61.94 -132.58 106.94
C ILE A 466 -62.29 -133.78 107.85
N LYS A 467 -62.13 -135.03 107.38
CA LYS A 467 -62.33 -136.26 108.17
C LYS A 467 -61.15 -136.53 109.13
N SER A 468 -59.93 -136.11 108.79
CA SER A 468 -58.73 -136.26 109.64
C SER A 468 -58.58 -135.12 110.67
N LEU A 469 -59.11 -133.94 110.37
CA LEU A 469 -59.09 -132.77 111.26
C LEU A 469 -60.10 -132.86 112.43
N ARG A 470 -61.18 -133.65 112.31
CA ARG A 470 -62.10 -133.91 113.45
C ARG A 470 -61.51 -134.81 114.56
N LEU A 471 -60.49 -135.62 114.27
CA LEU A 471 -59.79 -136.43 115.28
C LEU A 471 -58.59 -135.70 115.93
N LYS A 472 -57.93 -134.79 115.19
CA LYS A 472 -56.82 -133.98 115.71
C LYS A 472 -57.26 -132.75 116.52
N ALA A 473 -58.47 -132.23 116.28
CA ALA A 473 -59.07 -131.17 117.11
C ALA A 473 -59.28 -131.58 118.58
N ASN A 474 -59.43 -132.88 118.89
CA ASN A 474 -59.54 -133.36 120.28
C ASN A 474 -58.21 -133.42 121.04
N LYS A 475 -57.04 -133.26 120.39
CA LYS A 475 -55.72 -133.22 121.06
C LYS A 475 -55.05 -131.84 121.06
N ALA A 476 -55.37 -130.93 120.13
CA ALA A 476 -54.77 -129.59 120.09
C ALA A 476 -55.37 -128.58 121.11
N SER A 477 -56.47 -128.95 121.77
CA SER A 477 -57.07 -128.28 122.95
C SER A 477 -56.07 -128.00 124.09
N GLU A 478 -54.97 -128.75 124.21
CA GLU A 478 -54.03 -128.62 125.34
C GLU A 478 -52.86 -127.65 125.13
N ILE A 479 -52.43 -127.35 123.89
CA ILE A 479 -51.23 -126.53 123.64
C ILE A 479 -51.57 -125.05 123.45
N THR A 480 -52.76 -124.75 122.92
CA THR A 480 -53.28 -123.37 122.71
C THR A 480 -53.39 -122.54 124.02
N LYS A 481 -53.31 -123.18 125.21
CA LYS A 481 -53.34 -122.47 126.51
C LYS A 481 -51.98 -121.92 126.97
N LYS A 482 -50.84 -122.35 126.42
CA LYS A 482 -49.50 -121.95 126.93
C LYS A 482 -48.81 -120.83 126.17
N ILE A 483 -49.11 -120.61 124.89
CA ILE A 483 -48.42 -119.61 124.05
C ILE A 483 -49.09 -118.23 124.13
N THR A 484 -50.42 -118.19 124.28
CA THR A 484 -51.22 -116.98 124.53
C THR A 484 -50.81 -116.20 125.79
N LEU A 485 -50.00 -116.77 126.67
CA LEU A 485 -49.45 -116.11 127.87
C LEU A 485 -48.12 -115.36 127.61
N LYS A 486 -47.36 -115.70 126.55
CA LYS A 486 -46.04 -115.11 126.28
C LYS A 486 -46.09 -113.89 125.36
N GLU A 487 -47.01 -113.83 124.39
CA GLU A 487 -47.19 -112.65 123.52
C GLU A 487 -47.72 -111.43 124.28
N LYS A 488 -48.50 -111.64 125.35
CA LYS A 488 -49.05 -110.56 126.18
C LYS A 488 -47.99 -109.76 126.95
N LYS A 489 -46.81 -110.34 127.23
CA LYS A 489 -45.69 -109.67 127.93
C LYS A 489 -44.74 -108.90 127.00
N LEU A 490 -44.84 -109.11 125.68
CA LEU A 490 -44.00 -108.40 124.71
C LEU A 490 -44.60 -107.01 124.39
N ASN A 491 -45.94 -106.93 124.23
CA ASN A 491 -46.68 -105.69 123.97
C ASN A 491 -46.57 -104.64 125.09
N GLU A 492 -46.35 -105.04 126.35
CA GLU A 492 -46.19 -104.09 127.47
C GLU A 492 -44.79 -103.41 127.48
N ARG A 493 -43.79 -103.98 126.79
CA ARG A 493 -42.40 -103.49 126.81
C ARG A 493 -42.11 -102.47 125.71
N GLU A 494 -42.79 -102.54 124.57
CA GLU A 494 -42.70 -101.56 123.49
C GLU A 494 -43.44 -100.26 123.84
N GLN A 495 -44.53 -100.33 124.61
CA GLN A 495 -45.29 -99.15 125.03
C GLN A 495 -44.52 -98.25 126.02
N MET A 496 -43.68 -98.84 126.90
CA MET A 496 -42.84 -98.08 127.85
C MET A 496 -41.64 -97.35 127.21
N LEU A 497 -41.17 -97.77 126.03
CA LEU A 497 -40.07 -97.10 125.34
C LEU A 497 -40.54 -95.84 124.61
N SER A 498 -41.73 -95.90 124.00
CA SER A 498 -42.41 -94.76 123.36
C SER A 498 -42.64 -93.58 124.33
N GLU A 499 -43.02 -93.86 125.58
CA GLU A 499 -43.24 -92.82 126.59
C GLU A 499 -41.94 -92.14 127.08
N LYS A 500 -40.82 -92.86 127.13
CA LYS A 500 -39.53 -92.29 127.59
C LYS A 500 -38.86 -91.39 126.54
N GLU A 501 -39.10 -91.66 125.27
CA GLU A 501 -38.55 -90.87 124.15
C GLU A 501 -39.24 -89.50 124.06
N GLN A 502 -40.54 -89.45 124.35
CA GLN A 502 -41.35 -88.22 124.36
C GLN A 502 -41.01 -87.29 125.53
N VAL A 503 -40.64 -87.84 126.70
CA VAL A 503 -40.20 -87.06 127.88
C VAL A 503 -38.84 -86.39 127.66
N LEU A 504 -37.93 -87.03 126.92
CA LEU A 504 -36.62 -86.46 126.59
C LEU A 504 -36.71 -85.31 125.59
N GLN A 505 -37.62 -85.36 124.62
CA GLN A 505 -37.85 -84.25 123.69
C GLN A 505 -38.42 -83.01 124.39
N ASN A 506 -39.32 -83.18 125.37
CA ASN A 506 -39.91 -82.06 126.12
C ASN A 506 -38.89 -81.35 127.04
N LEU A 507 -37.90 -82.08 127.59
CA LEU A 507 -36.84 -81.49 128.42
C LEU A 507 -35.79 -80.73 127.61
N LEU A 508 -35.46 -81.19 126.40
CA LEU A 508 -34.56 -80.48 125.49
C LEU A 508 -35.20 -79.18 124.95
N GLY A 509 -36.49 -79.22 124.60
CA GLY A 509 -37.23 -78.04 124.14
C GLY A 509 -37.34 -76.92 125.19
N ASN A 510 -37.41 -77.25 126.49
CA ASN A 510 -37.45 -76.27 127.57
C ASN A 510 -36.09 -75.56 127.78
N ILE A 511 -34.98 -76.26 127.56
CA ILE A 511 -33.62 -75.68 127.69
C ILE A 511 -33.28 -74.80 126.49
N GLU A 512 -33.72 -75.16 125.29
CA GLU A 512 -33.50 -74.37 124.07
C GLU A 512 -34.42 -73.14 123.98
N SER A 513 -35.64 -73.22 124.51
CA SER A 513 -36.53 -72.06 124.62
C SER A 513 -36.04 -71.05 125.67
N GLU A 514 -35.46 -71.46 126.81
CA GLU A 514 -34.85 -70.52 127.78
C GLU A 514 -33.53 -69.90 127.30
N ARG A 515 -32.75 -70.59 126.43
CA ARG A 515 -31.51 -70.02 125.89
C ARG A 515 -31.77 -69.10 124.70
N ASN A 516 -32.70 -69.47 123.83
CA ASN A 516 -33.11 -68.61 122.73
C ASN A 516 -33.99 -67.46 123.23
N GLU A 517 -34.67 -67.59 124.39
CA GLU A 517 -35.26 -66.52 125.24
C GLU A 517 -34.32 -65.85 126.30
N LEU A 518 -33.00 -66.11 126.21
CA LEU A 518 -31.93 -65.12 126.43
C LEU A 518 -31.49 -64.45 125.11
N LEU A 519 -32.32 -64.61 124.07
CA LEU A 519 -33.10 -63.55 123.42
C LEU A 519 -32.49 -62.16 123.63
N SER A 520 -32.43 -61.34 122.60
CA SER A 520 -33.63 -61.11 121.82
C SER A 520 -33.21 -60.43 120.54
N LYS A 521 -33.77 -60.93 119.45
CA LYS A 521 -34.06 -60.14 118.26
C LYS A 521 -32.84 -59.75 117.44
N ASN A 522 -32.37 -60.73 116.67
CA ASN A 522 -32.61 -60.77 115.22
C ASN A 522 -31.37 -61.22 114.43
N ALA A 523 -31.41 -62.50 114.07
CA ALA A 523 -31.04 -63.08 112.76
C ALA A 523 -29.56 -62.90 112.34
N ALA A 524 -28.64 -63.77 112.75
CA ALA A 524 -28.40 -65.17 112.27
C ALA A 524 -27.99 -65.20 110.78
N ASN A 525 -26.69 -65.25 110.45
CA ASN A 525 -25.75 -66.42 110.43
C ASN A 525 -26.23 -67.53 109.47
N TYR A 526 -25.53 -67.89 108.38
CA TYR A 526 -24.15 -68.40 108.24
C TYR A 526 -24.00 -69.83 108.82
N PHE A 527 -23.96 -70.80 107.90
CA PHE A 527 -23.65 -72.25 108.02
C PHE A 527 -24.62 -73.16 108.79
N GLU A 528 -25.36 -74.00 108.03
CA GLU A 528 -25.62 -75.42 108.35
C GLU A 528 -26.34 -76.18 107.21
N SER A 529 -26.05 -77.50 107.10
CA SER A 529 -26.84 -78.59 106.45
C SER A 529 -27.06 -78.55 104.92
N GLU A 530 -27.14 -79.62 104.14
CA GLU A 530 -26.98 -81.07 104.32
C GLU A 530 -26.96 -81.74 102.92
N LEU A 531 -26.31 -82.90 102.85
CA LEU A 531 -26.52 -84.06 101.98
C LEU A 531 -26.84 -83.96 100.45
N LYS A 532 -25.89 -84.50 99.68
CA LYS A 532 -26.01 -85.68 98.79
C LYS A 532 -27.40 -86.02 98.18
N GLY A 533 -27.44 -86.03 96.84
CA GLY A 533 -28.04 -87.13 96.06
C GLY A 533 -29.19 -86.80 95.09
N THR A 534 -29.01 -87.26 93.84
CA THR A 534 -30.02 -87.64 92.79
C THR A 534 -30.84 -86.59 92.00
N GLN A 535 -30.69 -86.69 90.66
CA GLN A 535 -31.68 -86.70 89.55
C GLN A 535 -32.74 -85.58 89.32
N LEU A 536 -32.91 -85.31 87.99
CA LEU A 536 -34.06 -84.79 87.21
C LEU A 536 -34.25 -83.26 86.99
N VAL A 537 -34.22 -82.91 85.69
CA VAL A 537 -35.22 -82.14 84.88
C VAL A 537 -35.23 -80.59 84.88
N ALA A 538 -35.43 -80.07 83.65
CA ALA A 538 -36.04 -78.79 83.20
C ALA A 538 -35.18 -77.51 83.27
N LYS A 539 -35.37 -76.46 82.45
CA LYS A 539 -35.89 -76.20 81.08
C LYS A 539 -35.83 -74.67 80.86
N ASP A 540 -35.87 -74.26 79.59
CA ASP A 540 -36.46 -73.02 79.02
C ASP A 540 -35.71 -71.65 79.10
N GLU A 541 -35.34 -71.15 77.90
CA GLU A 541 -35.84 -69.92 77.19
C GLU A 541 -35.86 -68.56 77.96
N GLU A 542 -35.58 -67.36 77.40
CA GLU A 542 -35.90 -66.78 76.08
C GLU A 542 -35.25 -65.36 75.86
N MET A 543 -35.22 -64.90 74.59
CA MET A 543 -35.34 -63.51 74.05
C MET A 543 -34.24 -62.41 74.08
N ALA A 544 -33.97 -61.93 72.84
CA ALA A 544 -33.94 -60.55 72.32
C ALA A 544 -32.73 -59.59 72.53
N ASP A 545 -31.84 -59.62 71.53
CA ASP A 545 -31.46 -58.60 70.52
C ASP A 545 -31.55 -57.05 70.74
N VAL A 546 -30.60 -56.39 70.04
CA VAL A 546 -30.56 -55.02 69.47
C VAL A 546 -29.76 -53.91 70.19
N SER A 547 -28.43 -54.02 70.05
CA SER A 547 -27.59 -53.17 69.16
C SER A 547 -26.67 -52.05 69.68
N ALA A 548 -25.46 -52.14 69.09
CA ALA A 548 -24.61 -51.11 68.48
C ALA A 548 -23.53 -50.38 69.31
N ILE A 549 -22.26 -50.68 68.99
CA ILE A 549 -21.10 -49.76 69.00
C ILE A 549 -19.85 -50.42 68.35
N VAL A 550 -19.19 -49.65 67.47
CA VAL A 550 -17.72 -49.51 67.21
C VAL A 550 -16.94 -50.40 66.21
N GLU A 551 -16.02 -49.68 65.55
CA GLU A 551 -15.03 -49.98 64.50
C GLU A 551 -13.77 -50.77 64.92
N GLU A 552 -13.15 -51.34 63.87
CA GLU A 552 -11.72 -51.54 63.54
C GLU A 552 -10.76 -52.51 64.28
N LYS A 553 -10.20 -53.39 63.42
CA LYS A 553 -8.79 -53.82 63.19
C LYS A 553 -8.28 -55.20 63.66
N TYR A 554 -7.80 -55.91 62.62
CA TYR A 554 -7.15 -57.22 62.35
C TYR A 554 -5.95 -57.65 63.26
N PRO A 555 -5.44 -58.94 63.27
CA PRO A 555 -5.15 -59.79 62.08
C PRO A 555 -5.21 -61.35 62.18
N SER A 556 -5.06 -61.97 60.99
CA SER A 556 -4.48 -63.30 60.65
C SER A 556 -5.07 -64.60 61.22
N ASN A 557 -6.21 -65.01 60.66
CA ASN A 557 -6.41 -66.33 60.04
C ASN A 557 -7.42 -66.23 58.87
N TYR A 558 -7.49 -65.02 58.30
CA TYR A 558 -8.62 -64.50 57.53
C TYR A 558 -8.45 -64.63 56.01
N GLU A 559 -7.36 -65.20 55.50
CA GLU A 559 -7.07 -65.11 54.07
C GLU A 559 -8.00 -65.99 53.22
N VAL A 560 -8.42 -67.15 53.74
CA VAL A 560 -9.30 -68.07 52.99
C VAL A 560 -10.76 -67.61 52.98
N LEU A 561 -11.29 -67.18 54.13
CA LEU A 561 -12.66 -66.66 54.24
C LEU A 561 -12.83 -65.30 53.52
N VAL A 562 -11.78 -64.45 53.52
CA VAL A 562 -11.79 -63.20 52.74
C VAL A 562 -11.76 -63.50 51.26
N MET A 563 -10.98 -64.49 50.80
CA MET A 563 -11.00 -64.89 49.39
C MET A 563 -12.35 -65.45 48.95
N ILE A 564 -13.06 -66.20 49.81
CA ILE A 564 -14.44 -66.66 49.53
C ILE A 564 -15.38 -65.45 49.41
N LYS A 565 -15.29 -64.50 50.34
CA LYS A 565 -16.09 -63.27 50.29
C LYS A 565 -15.77 -62.40 49.07
N THR A 566 -14.49 -62.27 48.71
CA THR A 566 -14.04 -61.52 47.53
C THR A 566 -14.47 -62.20 46.24
N ALA A 567 -14.53 -63.54 46.21
CA ALA A 567 -15.08 -64.28 45.07
C ALA A 567 -16.59 -64.09 44.96
N ARG A 568 -17.33 -64.06 46.09
CA ARG A 568 -18.77 -63.72 46.11
C ARG A 568 -19.03 -62.27 45.74
N GLU A 569 -18.17 -61.34 46.13
CA GLU A 569 -18.24 -59.94 45.71
C GLU A 569 -17.91 -59.78 44.22
N ALA A 570 -16.93 -60.53 43.70
CA ALA A 570 -16.65 -60.59 42.26
C ALA A 570 -17.83 -61.17 41.48
N LEU A 571 -18.53 -62.18 42.02
CA LEU A 571 -19.78 -62.70 41.45
C LEU A 571 -20.91 -61.67 41.50
N ASN A 572 -21.10 -60.99 42.64
CA ASN A 572 -22.10 -59.94 42.79
C ASN A 572 -21.80 -58.70 41.91
N SER A 573 -20.54 -58.55 41.48
CA SER A 573 -20.09 -57.53 40.52
C SER A 573 -20.07 -58.06 39.08
N ASN A 574 -20.66 -59.24 38.83
CA ASN A 574 -20.71 -59.97 37.55
C ASN A 574 -19.35 -60.26 36.89
N ASN A 575 -18.26 -60.23 37.66
CA ASN A 575 -16.93 -60.62 37.20
C ASN A 575 -16.68 -62.12 37.41
N VAL A 576 -17.37 -62.94 36.62
CA VAL A 576 -17.38 -64.41 36.73
C VAL A 576 -15.99 -65.02 36.47
N LEU A 577 -15.22 -64.47 35.53
CA LEU A 577 -13.84 -64.88 35.25
C LEU A 577 -12.91 -64.60 36.44
N GLY A 578 -13.08 -63.45 37.11
CA GLY A 578 -12.39 -63.12 38.35
C GLY A 578 -12.72 -64.09 39.49
N ALA A 579 -14.01 -64.36 39.71
CA ALA A 579 -14.46 -65.33 40.71
C ALA A 579 -13.94 -66.76 40.42
N LYS A 580 -13.93 -67.20 39.17
CA LYS A 580 -13.42 -68.52 38.74
C LYS A 580 -11.91 -68.67 38.94
N ASN A 581 -11.15 -67.61 38.69
CA ASN A 581 -9.71 -67.56 38.94
C ASN A 581 -9.39 -67.61 40.45
N ILE A 582 -10.18 -66.93 41.28
CA ILE A 582 -10.03 -66.95 42.74
C ILE A 582 -10.41 -68.33 43.29
N TYR A 583 -11.51 -68.93 42.81
CA TYR A 583 -11.93 -70.29 43.17
C TYR A 583 -10.87 -71.36 42.86
N SER A 584 -10.20 -71.25 41.70
CA SER A 584 -9.14 -72.20 41.31
C SER A 584 -7.95 -72.15 42.27
N LYS A 585 -7.61 -70.96 42.80
CA LYS A 585 -6.57 -70.79 43.82
C LYS A 585 -7.02 -71.31 45.19
N LEU A 586 -8.26 -71.03 45.59
CA LEU A 586 -8.89 -71.52 46.84
C LEU A 586 -8.86 -73.05 46.92
N ASN A 587 -9.23 -73.73 45.85
CA ASN A 587 -9.25 -75.20 45.80
C ASN A 587 -7.84 -75.82 45.91
N GLY A 588 -6.81 -75.11 45.40
CA GLY A 588 -5.41 -75.50 45.56
C GLY A 588 -4.90 -75.39 47.00
N MET A 589 -5.34 -74.36 47.74
CA MET A 589 -4.99 -74.16 49.15
C MET A 589 -5.74 -75.13 50.06
N TYR A 590 -7.02 -75.39 49.79
CA TYR A 590 -7.86 -76.34 50.54
C TYR A 590 -7.26 -77.75 50.63
N LYS A 591 -6.70 -78.26 49.53
CA LYS A 591 -6.08 -79.60 49.48
C LYS A 591 -4.87 -79.75 50.41
N LYS A 592 -4.20 -78.65 50.77
CA LYS A 592 -2.96 -78.65 51.55
C LYS A 592 -3.17 -78.46 53.07
N LEU A 593 -4.39 -78.17 53.51
CA LEU A 593 -4.71 -78.00 54.93
C LEU A 593 -4.71 -79.35 55.68
N PRO A 594 -4.26 -79.41 56.95
CA PRO A 594 -4.32 -80.61 57.78
C PRO A 594 -5.78 -81.02 58.04
N HIS A 595 -6.04 -82.31 58.29
CA HIS A 595 -7.39 -82.82 58.56
C HIS A 595 -7.87 -82.44 59.97
N THR A 596 -8.32 -81.21 60.10
CA THR A 596 -9.03 -80.67 61.26
C THR A 596 -10.52 -80.50 60.93
N ASP A 597 -11.37 -80.35 61.93
CA ASP A 597 -12.81 -80.13 61.70
C ASP A 597 -13.11 -78.78 61.03
N GLU A 598 -12.20 -77.82 61.09
CA GLU A 598 -12.26 -76.56 60.32
C GLU A 598 -12.15 -76.78 58.81
N LYS A 599 -11.38 -77.78 58.38
CA LYS A 599 -11.30 -78.18 56.97
C LYS A 599 -12.64 -78.69 56.45
N LYS A 600 -13.43 -79.40 57.27
CA LYS A 600 -14.78 -79.85 56.87
C LYS A 600 -15.75 -78.68 56.69
N LYS A 601 -15.64 -77.62 57.49
CA LYS A 601 -16.49 -76.43 57.32
C LYS A 601 -16.12 -75.65 56.06
N LEU A 602 -14.83 -75.43 55.81
CA LEU A 602 -14.36 -74.78 54.58
C LEU A 602 -14.75 -75.54 53.30
N TYR A 603 -14.88 -76.87 53.38
CA TYR A 603 -15.29 -77.69 52.25
C TYR A 603 -16.69 -77.33 51.73
N TYR A 604 -17.64 -77.10 52.64
CA TYR A 604 -19.01 -76.75 52.26
C TYR A 604 -19.09 -75.34 51.66
N GLU A 605 -18.34 -74.37 52.20
CA GLU A 605 -18.31 -73.00 51.65
C GLU A 605 -17.64 -72.92 50.27
N ILE A 606 -16.58 -73.70 50.03
CA ILE A 606 -15.94 -73.78 48.71
C ILE A 606 -16.85 -74.50 47.71
N MET A 607 -17.62 -75.50 48.15
CA MET A 607 -18.61 -76.19 47.32
C MET A 607 -19.76 -75.27 46.93
N GLU A 608 -20.33 -74.51 47.87
CA GLU A 608 -21.35 -73.49 47.58
C GLU A 608 -20.83 -72.45 46.61
N LEU A 609 -19.62 -71.91 46.83
CA LEU A 609 -19.02 -70.94 45.91
C LEU A 609 -18.84 -71.50 44.49
N LYS A 610 -18.50 -72.79 44.35
CA LYS A 610 -18.44 -73.45 43.05
C LYS A 610 -19.80 -73.47 42.37
N THR A 611 -20.84 -73.82 43.13
CA THR A 611 -22.22 -73.83 42.66
C THR A 611 -22.68 -72.41 42.28
N ASP A 612 -22.32 -71.40 43.05
CA ASP A 612 -22.63 -69.99 42.75
C ASP A 612 -21.91 -69.52 41.47
N ILE A 613 -20.67 -69.95 41.21
CA ILE A 613 -19.94 -69.65 39.97
C ILE A 613 -20.56 -70.40 38.78
N GLU A 614 -20.99 -71.65 38.96
CA GLU A 614 -21.61 -72.46 37.91
C GLU A 614 -23.01 -71.96 37.54
N LEU A 615 -23.79 -71.49 38.53
CA LEU A 615 -25.10 -70.89 38.32
C LEU A 615 -25.04 -69.51 37.65
N ASN A 616 -23.98 -68.73 37.89
CA ASN A 616 -23.74 -67.46 37.21
C ASN A 616 -23.04 -67.60 35.83
N MET A 617 -22.74 -68.82 35.38
CA MET A 617 -22.21 -69.11 34.02
C MET A 617 -23.29 -69.58 33.04
N VAL A 618 -24.52 -69.78 33.51
CA VAL A 618 -25.73 -70.06 32.71
C VAL A 618 -26.49 -68.77 32.48
#